data_AF-A0A846HM84-F1
#
_entry.id   AF-A0A846HM84-F1
#
_cell.length_a   1.000
_cell.length_b   1.000
_cell.length_c   1.000
_cell.angle_alpha   90.00
_cell.angle_beta   90.00
_cell.angle_gamma   90.00
#
_symmetry.space_group_name_H-M   'P 1'
#
loop_
_entity.id
_entity.type
_entity.pdbx_description
1 polymer ?
#
loop_
_entity_poly.entity_id
_entity_poly.type
_entity_poly.pdbx_seq_one_letter_code
_entity_poly.pdbx_strand_id
1 'polypeptide(L)'
;MTETSLAILLAAAALVLGLIALAIFYFSVVKRGDEDENAKAGESAESASLGQTQSDGPGKRALHKKKGVDKTQRYLFVVFDEPGPETNRALGQLLQETKAFYEAALGIYHIPPGPEGYPLTVANASSPGTLPPLHQSDNEHPPVQGVSILIKFINSRSLSRSPETMIGFTRRVADLGGSILDVEHNPVTDEMLGALHPDAD
;
A
#
# COMPACT_ATOMS: atom_id res chain seq x y z
N MET A 1 31.99 34.21 39.11
CA MET A 1 32.46 33.90 37.73
C MET A 1 32.06 32.49 37.27
N THR A 2 31.49 31.62 38.12
CA THR A 2 31.11 30.24 37.78
C THR A 2 29.72 30.14 37.13
N GLU A 3 28.74 30.92 37.59
CA GLU A 3 27.36 30.85 37.07
C GLU A 3 27.22 31.34 35.63
N THR A 4 27.96 32.39 35.26
CA THR A 4 28.02 32.90 33.89
C THR A 4 28.64 31.88 32.93
N SER A 5 29.69 31.18 33.37
CA SER A 5 30.33 30.13 32.55
C SER A 5 29.41 28.93 32.34
N LEU A 6 28.63 28.55 33.35
CA LEU A 6 27.65 27.46 33.24
C LEU A 6 26.50 27.86 32.29
N ALA A 7 26.00 29.10 32.39
CA ALA A 7 24.96 29.60 31.49
C ALA A 7 25.44 29.66 30.02
N ILE A 8 26.68 30.08 29.78
CA ILE A 8 27.29 30.12 28.44
C ILE A 8 27.45 28.70 27.89
N LEU A 9 27.86 27.73 28.72
CA LEU A 9 28.04 26.35 28.30
C LEU A 9 26.71 25.68 27.96
N LEU A 10 25.64 25.94 28.75
CA LEU A 10 24.29 25.47 28.44
C LEU A 10 23.75 26.09 27.14
N ALA A 11 23.95 27.40 26.94
CA ALA A 11 23.51 28.08 25.73
C ALA A 11 24.22 27.52 24.48
N ALA A 12 25.52 27.25 24.58
CA ALA A 12 26.29 26.62 23.50
C ALA A 12 25.78 25.20 23.20
N ALA A 13 25.52 24.39 24.23
CA ALA A 13 24.97 23.04 24.06
C ALA A 13 23.59 23.05 23.40
N ALA A 14 22.70 23.97 23.81
CA ALA A 14 21.37 24.12 23.24
C ALA A 14 21.42 24.54 21.76
N LEU A 15 22.36 25.42 21.39
CA LEU A 15 22.56 25.86 20.00
C LEU A 15 23.02 24.70 19.11
N VAL A 16 23.97 23.89 19.59
CA VAL A 16 24.44 22.69 18.88
C VAL A 16 23.29 21.69 18.68
N LEU A 17 22.49 21.45 19.72
CA LEU A 17 21.35 20.54 19.65
C LEU A 17 20.28 21.04 18.67
N GLY A 18 20.02 22.35 18.65
CA GLY A 18 19.13 22.98 17.68
C GLY A 18 19.60 22.84 16.24
N LEU A 19 20.90 23.01 15.97
CA LEU A 19 21.47 22.81 14.64
C LEU A 19 21.40 21.34 14.19
N ILE A 20 21.63 20.39 15.10
CA ILE A 20 21.48 18.95 14.80
C ILE A 20 20.02 18.62 14.47
N ALA A 21 19.07 19.12 15.26
CA ALA A 21 17.64 18.91 15.00
C ALA A 21 17.22 19.50 13.65
N LEU A 22 17.70 20.70 13.32
CA LEU A 22 17.46 21.35 12.03
C LEU A 22 18.05 20.54 10.87
N ALA A 23 19.27 20.01 11.03
CA ALA A 23 19.90 19.17 10.01
C ALA A 23 19.15 17.86 9.78
N ILE A 24 18.68 17.18 10.85
CA ILE A 24 17.88 15.96 10.74
C ILE A 24 16.54 16.25 10.07
N PHE A 25 15.89 17.36 10.44
CA PHE A 25 14.62 17.76 9.83
C PHE A 25 14.79 18.07 8.34
N TYR A 26 15.82 18.86 7.99
CA TYR A 26 16.15 19.17 6.61
C TYR A 26 16.44 17.90 5.80
N PHE A 27 17.26 16.99 6.33
CA PHE A 27 17.59 15.75 5.63
C PHE A 27 16.40 14.80 5.51
N SER A 28 15.53 14.74 6.53
CA SER A 28 14.35 13.85 6.51
C SER A 28 13.24 14.36 5.58
N VAL A 29 13.10 15.68 5.42
CA VAL A 29 12.07 16.30 4.57
C VAL A 29 12.56 16.48 3.14
N VAL A 30 13.78 16.98 2.94
CA VAL A 30 14.32 17.29 1.61
C VAL A 30 14.89 16.05 0.94
N LYS A 31 15.64 15.20 1.64
CA LYS A 31 16.24 14.00 1.00
C LYS A 31 15.22 12.88 0.73
N ARG A 32 13.99 12.96 1.26
CA ARG A 32 12.89 12.11 0.82
C ARG A 32 12.32 12.51 -0.55
N GLY A 33 12.70 13.66 -1.10
CA GLY A 33 12.27 14.15 -2.42
C GLY A 33 13.24 13.88 -3.57
N ASP A 34 14.49 13.44 -3.29
CA ASP A 34 15.58 13.43 -4.28
C ASP A 34 16.36 12.09 -4.34
N GLU A 35 15.67 10.96 -4.17
CA GLU A 35 16.21 9.63 -4.51
C GLU A 35 15.46 8.98 -5.70
N ASP A 36 14.84 9.80 -6.56
CA ASP A 36 14.27 9.36 -7.84
C ASP A 36 14.47 10.41 -8.97
N GLU A 37 15.55 11.21 -8.97
CA GLU A 37 15.88 12.07 -10.14
C GLU A 37 17.40 12.19 -10.36
N ASN A 38 18.06 11.11 -10.76
CA ASN A 38 19.29 11.26 -11.57
C ASN A 38 19.54 10.06 -12.50
N ALA A 39 18.79 9.99 -13.60
CA ALA A 39 19.28 9.47 -14.89
C ALA A 39 18.25 9.70 -15.99
N LYS A 40 18.14 10.94 -16.49
CA LYS A 40 17.98 11.21 -17.94
C LYS A 40 18.05 12.70 -18.23
N ALA A 41 19.27 13.21 -18.33
CA ALA A 41 19.55 14.23 -19.33
C ALA A 41 19.40 13.56 -20.71
N GLY A 42 18.42 14.03 -21.47
CA GLY A 42 18.03 13.48 -22.76
C GLY A 42 17.02 14.40 -23.40
N GLU A 43 17.56 15.55 -23.79
CA GLU A 43 16.95 16.70 -24.48
C GLU A 43 15.85 16.31 -25.48
N SER A 44 14.69 16.94 -25.32
CA SER A 44 13.59 16.95 -26.29
C SER A 44 14.00 17.74 -27.53
N ALA A 45 13.96 17.10 -28.69
CA ALA A 45 13.70 17.78 -29.94
C ALA A 45 12.23 17.59 -30.31
N GLU A 46 11.51 18.69 -30.12
CA GLU A 46 10.23 19.12 -30.65
C GLU A 46 9.80 18.49 -31.99
N SER A 47 8.54 18.03 -32.06
CA SER A 47 7.69 18.18 -33.24
C SER A 47 6.22 18.02 -32.86
N ALA A 48 5.50 19.13 -32.96
CA ALA A 48 4.06 19.19 -32.92
C ALA A 48 3.45 18.59 -34.20
N SER A 49 2.33 17.88 -34.09
CA SER A 49 1.23 17.95 -35.07
C SER A 49 -0.04 17.31 -34.53
N LEU A 50 -1.14 18.06 -34.61
CA LEU A 50 -2.53 17.58 -34.47
C LEU A 50 -2.88 16.54 -35.55
N GLY A 51 -3.82 15.64 -35.24
CA GLY A 51 -4.54 14.83 -36.24
C GLY A 51 -5.20 13.55 -35.67
N GLN A 52 -6.53 13.51 -35.64
CA GLN A 52 -7.37 12.33 -35.36
C GLN A 52 -7.26 11.26 -36.47
N THR A 53 -7.44 9.96 -36.15
CA THR A 53 -8.36 8.99 -36.81
C THR A 53 -8.16 7.56 -36.24
N GLN A 54 -9.28 6.84 -36.08
CA GLN A 54 -9.43 5.44 -35.62
C GLN A 54 -8.78 4.40 -36.55
N SER A 55 -8.35 3.25 -35.98
CA SER A 55 -8.73 1.85 -36.36
C SER A 55 -7.59 0.82 -36.19
N ASP A 56 -7.91 -0.26 -35.47
CA ASP A 56 -7.42 -1.66 -35.52
C ASP A 56 -5.92 -2.03 -35.61
N GLY A 57 -5.48 -2.85 -34.65
CA GLY A 57 -4.24 -3.65 -34.69
C GLY A 57 -3.54 -3.78 -33.33
N PRO A 58 -3.04 -4.97 -32.94
CA PRO A 58 -2.82 -5.35 -31.53
C PRO A 58 -1.65 -4.58 -30.92
N GLY A 59 -1.99 -3.54 -30.15
CA GLY A 59 -1.06 -2.71 -29.41
C GLY A 59 -0.34 -3.53 -28.35
N LYS A 60 0.97 -3.68 -28.54
CA LYS A 60 1.93 -4.21 -27.58
C LYS A 60 1.67 -3.59 -26.21
N ARG A 61 1.14 -4.39 -25.28
CA ARG A 61 1.08 -4.07 -23.85
C ARG A 61 2.48 -3.63 -23.43
N ALA A 62 2.64 -2.35 -23.14
CA ALA A 62 3.81 -1.85 -22.45
C ALA A 62 3.87 -2.59 -21.12
N LEU A 63 4.76 -3.58 -21.07
CA LEU A 63 5.01 -4.40 -19.90
C LEU A 63 5.52 -3.45 -18.81
N HIS A 64 4.63 -3.06 -17.90
CA HIS A 64 5.03 -2.28 -16.73
C HIS A 64 6.07 -3.11 -15.98
N LYS A 65 7.27 -2.55 -15.92
CA LYS A 65 8.49 -3.10 -15.31
C LYS A 65 8.14 -3.60 -13.91
N LYS A 66 8.15 -4.92 -13.68
CA LYS A 66 8.00 -5.56 -12.35
C LYS A 66 9.03 -4.90 -11.42
N LYS A 67 8.58 -3.96 -10.58
CA LYS A 67 9.35 -3.40 -9.47
C LYS A 67 9.64 -4.60 -8.56
N GLY A 68 10.92 -4.87 -8.28
CA GLY A 68 11.32 -6.05 -7.53
C GLY A 68 10.49 -6.19 -6.27
N VAL A 69 9.84 -7.35 -6.09
CA VAL A 69 9.02 -7.63 -4.92
C VAL A 69 9.91 -7.48 -3.69
N ASP A 70 9.63 -6.48 -2.87
CA ASP A 70 10.34 -6.30 -1.60
C ASP A 70 10.10 -7.56 -0.77
N LYS A 71 11.18 -8.21 -0.32
CA LYS A 71 11.10 -9.45 0.46
C LYS A 71 10.35 -9.27 1.78
N THR A 72 10.07 -8.02 2.16
CA THR A 72 9.30 -7.63 3.34
C THR A 72 7.84 -7.29 3.03
N GLN A 73 7.38 -7.51 1.81
CA GLN A 73 5.99 -7.25 1.42
C GLN A 73 5.35 -8.52 0.88
N ARG A 74 4.11 -8.77 1.29
CA ARG A 74 3.28 -9.82 0.69
C ARG A 74 1.99 -9.20 0.19
N TYR A 75 1.59 -9.62 -0.99
CA TYR A 75 0.42 -9.16 -1.69
C TYR A 75 -0.49 -10.36 -1.93
N LEU A 76 -1.76 -10.20 -1.58
CA LEU A 76 -2.84 -11.08 -1.99
C LEU A 76 -3.88 -10.23 -2.70
N PHE A 77 -4.54 -10.82 -3.67
CA PHE A 77 -5.63 -10.17 -4.38
C PHE A 77 -6.90 -11.00 -4.17
N VAL A 78 -8.03 -10.33 -4.05
CA VAL A 78 -9.34 -10.96 -4.12
C VAL A 78 -10.09 -10.30 -5.26
N VAL A 79 -10.50 -11.09 -6.23
CA VAL A 79 -11.30 -10.62 -7.37
C VAL A 79 -12.71 -11.16 -7.20
N PHE A 80 -13.70 -10.28 -7.26
CA PHE A 80 -15.10 -10.68 -7.09
C PHE A 80 -15.67 -11.21 -8.40
N ASP A 81 -16.42 -12.31 -8.31
CA ASP A 81 -17.03 -12.94 -9.49
C ASP A 81 -18.24 -12.13 -9.98
N GLU A 82 -19.04 -11.62 -9.05
CA GLU A 82 -20.20 -10.75 -9.31
C GLU A 82 -20.06 -9.42 -8.56
N PRO A 83 -19.29 -8.47 -9.10
CA PRO A 83 -19.10 -7.17 -8.46
C PRO A 83 -20.38 -6.33 -8.59
N GLY A 84 -20.94 -5.92 -7.46
CA GLY A 84 -22.16 -5.10 -7.42
C GLY A 84 -22.29 -4.23 -6.18
N PRO A 85 -23.40 -3.47 -6.07
CA PRO A 85 -23.68 -2.60 -4.91
C PRO A 85 -23.73 -3.38 -3.58
N GLU A 86 -24.27 -4.60 -3.61
CA GLU A 86 -24.32 -5.49 -2.45
C GLU A 86 -22.92 -5.89 -1.97
N THR A 87 -22.02 -6.25 -2.88
CA THR A 87 -20.62 -6.56 -2.59
C THR A 87 -19.90 -5.36 -2.00
N ASN A 88 -20.13 -4.17 -2.57
CA ASN A 88 -19.56 -2.92 -2.05
C ASN A 88 -20.04 -2.62 -0.61
N ARG A 89 -21.33 -2.85 -0.33
CA ARG A 89 -21.92 -2.66 1.00
C ARG A 89 -21.33 -3.66 2.01
N ALA A 90 -21.26 -4.94 1.65
CA ALA A 90 -20.68 -5.97 2.50
C ALA A 90 -19.19 -5.71 2.77
N LEU A 91 -18.43 -5.29 1.75
CA LEU A 91 -17.03 -4.88 1.90
C LEU A 91 -16.89 -3.65 2.81
N GLY A 92 -17.75 -2.65 2.66
CA GLY A 92 -17.81 -1.48 3.54
C GLY A 92 -18.06 -1.85 4.99
N GLN A 93 -19.00 -2.77 5.25
CA GLN A 93 -19.28 -3.28 6.60
C GLN A 93 -18.08 -4.03 7.18
N LEU A 94 -17.46 -4.93 6.40
CA LEU A 94 -16.27 -5.67 6.83
C LEU A 94 -15.10 -4.74 7.19
N LEU A 95 -14.88 -3.69 6.40
CA LEU A 95 -13.87 -2.67 6.68
C LEU A 95 -14.19 -1.90 7.97
N GLN A 96 -15.45 -1.58 8.22
CA GLN A 96 -15.89 -0.92 9.45
C GLN A 96 -15.72 -1.81 10.68
N GLU A 97 -16.11 -3.08 10.59
CA GLU A 97 -15.95 -4.09 11.66
C GLU A 97 -14.49 -4.26 12.06
N THR A 98 -13.60 -4.26 11.07
CA THR A 98 -12.14 -4.38 11.26
C THR A 98 -11.49 -3.05 11.67
N LYS A 99 -12.28 -2.00 11.91
CA LYS A 99 -11.83 -0.64 12.28
C LYS A 99 -10.82 -0.06 11.27
N ALA A 100 -11.03 -0.33 9.99
CA ALA A 100 -10.20 0.20 8.93
C ALA A 100 -10.35 1.74 8.85
N PHE A 101 -9.22 2.42 8.67
CA PHE A 101 -9.15 3.85 8.47
C PHE A 101 -8.94 4.17 6.98
N TYR A 102 -9.77 5.04 6.42
CA TYR A 102 -9.62 5.47 5.03
C TYR A 102 -8.69 6.67 4.90
N GLU A 103 -7.65 6.53 4.10
CA GLU A 103 -6.74 7.60 3.73
C GLU A 103 -7.16 8.20 2.38
N ALA A 104 -7.92 9.29 2.43
CA ALA A 104 -8.47 9.95 1.23
C ALA A 104 -7.41 10.45 0.24
N ALA A 105 -6.21 10.78 0.71
CA ALA A 105 -5.12 11.25 -0.15
C ALA A 105 -4.60 10.16 -1.10
N LEU A 106 -4.62 8.90 -0.65
CA LEU A 106 -4.16 7.74 -1.42
C LEU A 106 -5.31 6.89 -1.96
N GLY A 107 -6.54 7.09 -1.45
CA GLY A 107 -7.69 6.27 -1.79
C GLY A 107 -7.54 4.84 -1.31
N ILE A 108 -6.94 4.61 -0.14
CA ILE A 108 -6.69 3.27 0.41
C ILE A 108 -7.20 3.16 1.84
N TYR A 109 -7.33 1.93 2.31
CA TYR A 109 -7.71 1.61 3.68
C TYR A 109 -6.53 1.05 4.45
N HIS A 110 -6.38 1.48 5.70
CA HIS A 110 -5.43 0.95 6.66
C HIS A 110 -6.18 0.21 7.75
N ILE A 111 -5.92 -1.09 7.86
CA ILE A 111 -6.41 -1.90 8.96
C ILE A 111 -5.35 -1.83 10.08
N PRO A 112 -5.74 -1.44 11.30
CA PRO A 112 -4.80 -1.36 12.42
C PRO A 112 -4.20 -2.74 12.73
N PRO A 113 -2.99 -2.77 13.30
CA PRO A 113 -2.32 -4.03 13.62
C PRO A 113 -3.15 -4.88 14.59
N GLY A 114 -3.34 -6.15 14.23
CA GLY A 114 -3.94 -7.16 15.10
C GLY A 114 -2.95 -7.69 16.15
N PRO A 115 -3.23 -8.86 16.75
CA PRO A 115 -2.33 -9.51 17.72
C PRO A 115 -0.92 -9.76 17.20
N GLU A 116 -0.78 -9.93 15.89
CA GLU A 116 0.51 -10.16 15.21
C GLU A 116 1.34 -8.88 15.05
N GLY A 117 0.75 -7.71 15.30
CA GLY A 117 1.47 -6.43 15.31
C GLY A 117 1.71 -5.80 13.92
N TYR A 118 1.09 -6.31 12.85
CA TYR A 118 1.26 -5.78 11.50
C TYR A 118 -0.01 -5.09 10.97
N PRO A 119 0.08 -3.84 10.49
CA PRO A 119 -1.03 -3.21 9.79
C PRO A 119 -1.22 -3.83 8.40
N LEU A 120 -2.47 -3.86 7.93
CA LEU A 120 -2.78 -4.22 6.55
C LEU A 120 -3.18 -2.98 5.77
N THR A 121 -2.84 -2.97 4.49
CA THR A 121 -3.27 -1.97 3.53
C THR A 121 -4.21 -2.62 2.52
N VAL A 122 -5.38 -2.05 2.32
CA VAL A 122 -6.38 -2.54 1.37
C VAL A 122 -6.60 -1.47 0.31
N ALA A 123 -6.44 -1.88 -0.95
CA ALA A 123 -6.50 -1.04 -2.14
C ALA A 123 -7.35 -1.74 -3.20
N ASN A 124 -7.65 -1.07 -4.31
CA ASN A 124 -8.35 -1.71 -5.43
C ASN A 124 -7.38 -2.71 -6.09
N ALA A 125 -7.88 -3.87 -6.53
CA ALA A 125 -7.08 -4.83 -7.30
C ALA A 125 -6.73 -4.29 -8.70
N SER A 126 -7.57 -3.40 -9.24
CA SER A 126 -7.35 -2.75 -10.54
C SER A 126 -6.59 -1.44 -10.39
N SER A 127 -5.72 -1.14 -11.36
CA SER A 127 -5.10 0.19 -11.49
C SER A 127 -6.18 1.28 -11.59
N PRO A 128 -6.08 2.41 -10.86
CA PRO A 128 -4.90 2.94 -10.15
C PRO A 128 -4.72 2.47 -8.69
N GLY A 129 -5.49 1.47 -8.23
CA GLY A 129 -5.40 0.95 -6.85
C GLY A 129 -6.24 1.72 -5.83
N THR A 130 -7.06 2.67 -6.26
CA THR A 130 -7.87 3.52 -5.36
C THR A 130 -9.25 2.93 -5.11
N LEU A 131 -9.67 2.90 -3.85
CA LEU A 131 -11.01 2.56 -3.39
C LEU A 131 -11.77 3.82 -2.96
N PRO A 132 -13.09 3.85 -3.19
CA PRO A 132 -13.95 4.87 -2.61
C PRO A 132 -14.15 4.65 -1.09
N PRO A 133 -14.63 5.68 -0.37
CA PRO A 133 -14.97 5.59 1.06
C PRO A 133 -16.26 4.78 1.31
N LEU A 134 -16.24 3.48 0.99
CA LEU A 134 -17.32 2.48 1.16
C LEU A 134 -17.99 2.46 2.55
N HIS A 135 -17.26 2.79 3.62
CA HIS A 135 -17.76 2.76 5.01
C HIS A 135 -18.29 4.11 5.53
N GLN A 136 -18.04 5.23 4.83
CA GLN A 136 -18.37 6.59 5.30
C GLN A 136 -19.55 7.23 4.57
N SER A 137 -20.00 6.64 3.47
CA SER A 137 -20.99 7.30 2.62
C SER A 137 -22.11 6.35 2.24
N ASP A 138 -23.35 6.82 2.40
CA ASP A 138 -24.56 6.22 1.87
C ASP A 138 -24.67 6.35 0.33
N ASN A 139 -23.64 6.89 -0.31
CA ASN A 139 -23.59 7.10 -1.76
C ASN A 139 -23.26 5.79 -2.47
N GLU A 140 -24.00 5.53 -3.54
CA GLU A 140 -23.80 4.36 -4.38
C GLU A 140 -22.52 4.54 -5.22
N HIS A 141 -21.47 3.82 -4.84
CA HIS A 141 -20.19 3.82 -5.55
C HIS A 141 -20.19 2.82 -6.70
N PRO A 142 -19.39 3.05 -7.76
CA PRO A 142 -19.22 2.06 -8.82
C PRO A 142 -18.77 0.70 -8.23
N PRO A 143 -19.21 -0.43 -8.81
CA PRO A 143 -18.83 -1.76 -8.34
C PRO A 143 -17.32 -1.93 -8.28
N VAL A 144 -16.82 -2.34 -7.10
CA VAL A 144 -15.40 -2.68 -6.92
C VAL A 144 -15.18 -4.07 -7.51
N GLN A 145 -14.32 -4.16 -8.52
CA GLN A 145 -14.00 -5.41 -9.23
C GLN A 145 -13.19 -6.38 -8.37
N GLY A 146 -12.41 -5.85 -7.44
CA GLY A 146 -11.57 -6.63 -6.54
C GLY A 146 -10.75 -5.74 -5.62
N VAL A 147 -10.14 -6.36 -4.62
CA VAL A 147 -9.33 -5.72 -3.59
C VAL A 147 -7.95 -6.33 -3.56
N SER A 148 -6.93 -5.49 -3.53
CA SER A 148 -5.55 -5.87 -3.24
C SER A 148 -5.28 -5.67 -1.75
N ILE A 149 -4.75 -6.69 -1.10
CA ILE A 149 -4.44 -6.73 0.32
C ILE A 149 -2.93 -6.86 0.44
N LEU A 150 -2.32 -5.83 1.02
CA LEU A 150 -0.89 -5.73 1.24
C LEU A 150 -0.60 -5.76 2.73
N ILE A 151 0.36 -6.59 3.12
CA ILE A 151 0.99 -6.53 4.44
C ILE A 151 2.46 -6.08 4.26
N LYS A 152 2.84 -5.04 5.01
CA LYS A 152 4.21 -4.55 5.06
C LYS A 152 4.88 -5.02 6.35
N PHE A 153 5.84 -5.92 6.23
CA PHE A 153 6.61 -6.42 7.36
C PHE A 153 7.78 -5.49 7.69
N ILE A 154 8.06 -5.35 8.97
CA ILE A 154 9.25 -4.62 9.45
C ILE A 154 10.52 -5.46 9.27
N ASN A 155 10.39 -6.79 9.30
CA ASN A 155 11.51 -7.72 9.19
C ASN A 155 11.09 -8.95 8.36
N SER A 156 11.90 -9.33 7.37
CA SER A 156 11.68 -10.52 6.53
C SER A 156 11.69 -11.82 7.34
N ARG A 157 12.36 -11.87 8.49
CA ARG A 157 12.38 -13.03 9.40
C ARG A 157 11.08 -13.22 10.18
N SER A 158 10.19 -12.22 10.15
CA SER A 158 8.88 -12.27 10.81
C SER A 158 7.76 -12.78 9.91
N LEU A 159 8.07 -13.07 8.63
CA LEU A 159 7.18 -13.81 7.72
C LEU A 159 6.84 -15.20 8.25
N SER A 160 7.66 -15.75 9.15
CA SER A 160 7.55 -17.12 9.64
C SER A 160 6.84 -17.24 11.01
N ARG A 161 5.99 -16.30 11.41
CA ARG A 161 5.22 -16.46 12.66
C ARG A 161 3.70 -16.39 12.47
N SER A 162 3.25 -16.70 11.26
CA SER A 162 1.84 -16.71 10.81
C SER A 162 1.31 -15.33 10.43
N PRO A 163 0.84 -15.17 9.18
CA PRO A 163 0.05 -14.01 8.79
C PRO A 163 -1.45 -14.31 8.95
N GLU A 164 -1.89 -14.80 10.11
CA GLU A 164 -3.30 -15.15 10.38
C GLU A 164 -4.22 -13.97 10.11
N THR A 165 -3.77 -12.76 10.45
CA THR A 165 -4.58 -11.56 10.26
C THR A 165 -4.84 -11.31 8.78
N MET A 166 -3.81 -11.47 7.93
CA MET A 166 -3.94 -11.31 6.49
C MET A 166 -4.76 -12.44 5.88
N ILE A 167 -4.49 -13.70 6.25
CA ILE A 167 -5.20 -14.88 5.76
C ILE A 167 -6.67 -14.79 6.14
N GLY A 168 -6.97 -14.55 7.42
CA GLY A 168 -8.31 -14.44 7.95
C GLY A 168 -9.09 -13.28 7.34
N PHE A 169 -8.45 -12.12 7.13
CA PHE A 169 -9.10 -11.01 6.44
C PHE A 169 -9.36 -11.35 4.96
N THR A 170 -8.37 -11.91 4.25
CA THR A 170 -8.51 -12.29 2.83
C THR A 170 -9.61 -13.32 2.64
N ARG A 171 -9.74 -14.31 3.54
CA ARG A 171 -10.84 -15.28 3.55
C ARG A 171 -12.19 -14.60 3.69
N ARG A 172 -12.36 -13.72 4.67
CA ARG A 172 -13.61 -12.98 4.87
C ARG A 172 -13.99 -12.13 3.66
N VAL A 173 -13.00 -11.58 2.94
CA VAL A 173 -13.23 -10.85 1.70
C VAL A 173 -13.63 -11.82 0.57
N ALA A 174 -12.98 -12.98 0.46
CA ALA A 174 -13.33 -14.01 -0.52
C ALA A 174 -14.74 -14.58 -0.29
N ASP A 175 -15.18 -14.70 0.97
CA ASP A 175 -16.54 -15.12 1.34
C ASP A 175 -17.62 -14.15 0.82
N LEU A 176 -17.26 -12.92 0.42
CA LEU A 176 -18.17 -11.97 -0.24
C LEU A 176 -18.43 -12.32 -1.72
N GLY A 177 -17.94 -13.46 -2.21
CA GLY A 177 -18.13 -13.93 -3.58
C GLY A 177 -16.93 -13.62 -4.48
N GLY A 178 -15.71 -13.88 -4.00
CA GLY A 178 -14.50 -13.65 -4.76
C GLY A 178 -13.47 -14.76 -4.64
N SER A 179 -12.58 -14.79 -5.63
CA SER A 179 -11.47 -15.73 -5.71
C SER A 179 -10.16 -15.07 -5.27
N ILE A 180 -9.39 -15.78 -4.45
CA ILE A 180 -8.08 -15.32 -3.96
C ILE A 180 -7.03 -15.61 -5.02
N LEU A 181 -6.23 -14.59 -5.35
CA LEU A 181 -5.13 -14.68 -6.30
C LEU A 181 -3.81 -14.25 -5.66
N ASP A 182 -2.71 -14.84 -6.11
CA ASP A 182 -1.36 -14.45 -5.72
C ASP A 182 -0.84 -13.24 -6.53
N VAL A 183 0.43 -12.88 -6.30
CA VAL A 183 1.14 -11.80 -7.01
C VAL A 183 1.24 -12.02 -8.53
N GLU A 184 1.14 -13.26 -8.96
CA GLU A 184 1.18 -13.66 -10.37
C GLU A 184 -0.23 -13.89 -10.95
N HIS A 185 -1.28 -13.54 -10.21
CA HIS A 185 -2.69 -13.79 -10.52
C HIS A 185 -3.05 -15.26 -10.67
N ASN A 186 -2.29 -16.15 -10.05
CA ASN A 186 -2.66 -17.56 -9.97
C ASN A 186 -3.70 -17.74 -8.85
N PRO A 187 -4.71 -18.60 -9.05
CA PRO A 187 -5.66 -18.93 -8.00
C PRO A 187 -4.94 -19.58 -6.82
N VAL A 188 -5.15 -19.03 -5.63
CA VAL A 188 -4.64 -19.58 -4.37
C VAL A 188 -5.78 -20.35 -3.72
N THR A 189 -5.62 -21.67 -3.59
CA THR A 189 -6.57 -22.49 -2.83
C THR A 189 -6.41 -22.24 -1.33
N ASP A 190 -7.44 -22.54 -0.57
CA ASP A 190 -7.43 -22.33 0.88
C ASP A 190 -6.34 -23.15 1.60
N GLU A 191 -5.95 -24.28 1.00
CA GLU A 191 -4.82 -25.12 1.41
C GLU A 191 -3.47 -24.45 1.14
N MET A 192 -3.30 -23.79 0.00
CA MET A 192 -2.07 -23.02 -0.31
C MET A 192 -1.97 -21.75 0.55
N LEU A 193 -3.12 -21.18 0.91
CA LEU A 193 -3.19 -20.05 1.84
C LEU A 193 -2.83 -20.49 3.27
N GLY A 194 -3.31 -21.67 3.69
CA GLY A 194 -2.91 -22.31 4.95
C GLY A 194 -1.45 -22.78 4.96
N ALA A 195 -0.88 -23.20 3.84
CA ALA A 195 0.54 -23.54 3.73
C ALA A 195 1.47 -22.32 3.85
N LEU A 196 0.92 -21.10 3.88
CA LEU A 196 1.63 -19.90 4.28
C LEU A 196 1.87 -19.85 5.80
N HIS A 197 1.29 -20.79 6.58
CA HIS A 197 1.71 -21.12 7.93
C HIS A 197 3.02 -21.93 7.90
N PRO A 198 4.06 -21.49 8.60
CA PRO A 198 5.35 -22.18 8.63
C PRO A 198 5.37 -23.44 9.53
N ASP A 199 4.28 -23.76 10.23
CA ASP A 199 4.21 -24.84 11.22
C ASP A 199 3.23 -25.96 10.81
N ALA A 200 3.28 -26.41 9.55
CA ALA A 200 2.66 -27.65 9.10
C ALA A 200 3.74 -28.73 8.88
N ASP A 201 4.42 -29.11 9.97
CA ASP A 201 5.16 -30.37 10.15
C ASP A 201 5.19 -30.74 11.64
#